data_AF-A0A524DK34-F1
#
_entry.id   AF-A0A524DK34-F1
#
_cell.length_a   1.000
_cell.length_b   1.000
_cell.length_c   1.000
_cell.angle_alpha   90.00
_cell.angle_beta   90.00
_cell.angle_gamma   90.00
#
_symmetry.space_group_name_H-M   'P 1'
#
loop_
_entity.id
_entity.type
_entity.pdbx_description
1 polymer ?
#
loop_
_entity_poly.entity_id
_entity_poly.type
_entity_poly.pdbx_seq_one_letter_code
_entity_poly.pdbx_strand_id
1 'polypeptide(L)'
;MSDEYERDDEDEYGRPRPPPVRPPSMPPPSGAPPSMPPPRGTPPSTPPPTPSYPTSNQEYSSGPSQADYDSVMMQAQEKDMTIQQLQSKLNEINSQYANLNAQLVDKDNQIKQLTAQLGNLQSTMEGYQAQINQLNNEKAQLESTIPQLQNQLQMVQQENMNLQQQIGPLQSQVNKLQEELAYKEKRIQELKEPKAVMPSSLAQGITSQTPTSSFGSGLGTSPTASSTSSPTPSTDTGTGAGLGSGRRVCPNCGASGFAIKEVEDKSKIISYIPKPTYAKKNVCTKCGFEF
;
A
#
# COMPACT_ATOMS: atom_id res chain seq x y z
N MET A 1 -3.62 44.13 20.50
CA MET A 1 -4.63 43.41 19.69
C MET A 1 -3.83 42.52 18.76
N SER A 2 -3.48 41.28 19.11
CA SER A 2 -4.29 40.27 19.80
C SER A 2 -3.35 39.22 20.40
N ASP A 3 -3.25 39.15 21.72
CA ASP A 3 -2.63 38.04 22.44
C ASP A 3 -3.78 37.42 23.26
N GLU A 4 -4.36 36.35 22.74
CA GLU A 4 -5.53 35.69 23.29
C GLU A 4 -5.24 34.20 23.50
N TYR A 5 -5.24 33.82 24.79
CA TYR A 5 -5.49 32.50 25.35
C TYR A 5 -4.44 31.39 25.17
N GLU A 6 -3.39 31.44 25.98
CA GLU A 6 -2.89 30.23 26.66
C GLU A 6 -3.86 29.93 27.81
N ARG A 7 -4.61 28.82 27.68
CA ARG A 7 -5.47 28.31 28.75
C ARG A 7 -4.88 26.98 29.19
N ASP A 8 -4.36 26.96 30.41
CA ASP A 8 -3.88 25.76 31.10
C ASP A 8 -5.04 24.77 31.29
N ASP A 9 -5.07 23.71 30.49
CA ASP A 9 -5.95 22.53 30.65
C ASP A 9 -5.16 21.37 31.29
N GLU A 10 -4.41 21.66 32.35
CA GLU A 10 -3.82 20.65 33.24
C GLU A 10 -4.70 20.58 34.49
N ASP A 11 -5.62 19.60 34.57
CA ASP A 11 -6.11 18.96 35.83
C ASP A 11 -7.46 18.21 35.64
N GLU A 12 -7.57 17.24 34.72
CA GLU A 12 -8.70 16.28 34.80
C GLU A 12 -8.36 14.86 34.32
N TYR A 13 -7.24 14.32 34.80
CA TYR A 13 -6.95 12.89 34.66
C TYR A 13 -7.02 12.17 36.02
N GLY A 14 -8.05 11.35 36.17
CA GLY A 14 -7.93 10.07 36.87
C GLY A 14 -8.39 10.00 38.33
N ARG A 15 -9.70 10.06 38.58
CA ARG A 15 -10.28 9.29 39.72
C ARG A 15 -10.74 7.92 39.21
N PRO A 16 -10.21 6.81 39.72
CA PRO A 16 -10.66 5.47 39.33
C PRO A 16 -12.13 5.31 39.72
N ARG A 17 -12.98 4.87 38.78
CA ARG A 17 -14.34 4.44 39.11
C ARG A 17 -14.28 3.27 40.08
N PRO A 18 -15.05 3.27 41.19
CA PRO A 18 -15.12 2.12 42.07
C PRO A 18 -15.68 0.91 41.30
N PRO A 19 -15.21 -0.31 41.62
CA PRO A 19 -15.64 -1.52 40.92
C PRO A 19 -17.14 -1.77 41.13
N PRO A 20 -17.83 -2.43 40.17
CA PRO A 20 -19.25 -2.72 40.29
C PRO A 20 -19.49 -3.65 41.49
N VAL A 21 -20.37 -3.21 42.40
CA VAL A 21 -20.81 -4.01 43.55
C VAL A 21 -21.63 -5.18 43.03
N ARG A 22 -21.14 -6.40 43.25
CA ARG A 22 -21.83 -7.64 42.88
C ARG A 22 -23.07 -7.81 43.78
N PRO A 23 -24.28 -8.06 43.24
CA PRO A 23 -25.45 -8.28 44.08
C PRO A 23 -25.27 -9.56 44.93
N PRO A 24 -25.85 -9.62 46.14
CA PRO A 24 -25.75 -10.79 47.01
C PRO A 24 -26.33 -12.02 46.32
N SER A 25 -25.63 -13.15 46.43
CA SER A 25 -26.05 -14.43 45.85
C SER A 25 -27.30 -14.92 46.58
N MET A 26 -28.44 -14.97 45.88
CA MET A 26 -29.65 -15.60 46.40
C MET A 26 -29.41 -17.12 46.50
N PRO A 27 -29.75 -17.78 47.62
CA PRO A 27 -29.68 -19.23 47.71
C PRO A 27 -30.71 -19.87 46.76
N PRO A 28 -30.42 -21.07 46.21
CA PRO A 28 -31.36 -21.76 45.32
C PRO A 28 -32.64 -22.14 46.08
N PRO A 29 -33.78 -22.30 45.38
CA PRO A 29 -35.01 -22.75 46.00
C PRO A 29 -34.84 -24.17 46.54
N SER A 30 -34.92 -24.30 47.86
CA SER A 30 -34.93 -25.59 48.55
C SER A 30 -36.14 -26.41 48.12
N GLY A 31 -35.86 -27.62 47.63
CA GLY A 31 -36.58 -28.87 47.90
C GLY A 31 -38.10 -28.91 47.65
N ALA A 32 -38.50 -29.83 46.77
CA ALA A 32 -39.87 -30.27 46.56
C ALA A 32 -40.62 -30.58 47.90
N PRO A 33 -41.94 -30.35 47.97
CA PRO A 33 -42.72 -30.63 49.18
C PRO A 33 -42.75 -32.15 49.48
N PRO A 34 -42.73 -32.57 50.76
CA PRO A 34 -42.82 -33.97 51.10
C PRO A 34 -44.21 -34.53 50.75
N SER A 35 -44.22 -35.68 50.07
CA SER A 35 -45.43 -36.44 49.77
C SER A 35 -46.07 -36.97 51.06
N MET A 36 -47.29 -36.53 51.36
CA MET A 36 -48.07 -37.11 52.46
C MET A 36 -48.55 -38.53 52.08
N PRO A 37 -48.49 -39.51 53.00
CA PRO A 37 -49.05 -40.84 52.76
C PRO A 37 -50.59 -40.82 52.84
N PRO A 38 -51.30 -41.75 52.18
CA PRO A 38 -52.75 -41.79 52.18
C PRO A 38 -53.31 -42.17 53.56
N PRO A 39 -54.52 -41.71 53.94
CA PRO A 39 -55.09 -42.03 55.24
C PRO A 39 -55.48 -43.51 55.31
N ARG A 40 -55.05 -44.17 56.38
CA ARG A 40 -55.51 -45.50 56.79
C ARG A 40 -56.96 -45.39 57.26
N GLY A 41 -57.86 -46.17 56.65
CA GLY A 41 -59.24 -46.31 57.08
C GLY A 41 -59.34 -46.89 58.49
N THR A 42 -60.22 -46.30 59.30
CA THR A 42 -60.65 -46.83 60.60
C THR A 42 -62.17 -47.08 60.58
N PRO A 43 -62.66 -48.08 61.33
CA PRO A 43 -64.02 -48.64 61.23
C PRO A 43 -65.08 -47.77 61.96
N PRO A 44 -66.39 -48.04 61.80
CA PRO A 44 -67.43 -47.12 62.23
C PRO A 44 -67.63 -47.18 63.75
N SER A 45 -67.59 -46.01 64.39
CA SER A 45 -67.93 -45.85 65.81
C SER A 45 -69.31 -45.20 65.94
N THR A 46 -70.14 -45.84 66.75
CA THR A 46 -71.54 -45.54 67.12
C THR A 46 -71.76 -44.13 67.68
N PRO A 47 -72.95 -43.53 67.54
CA PRO A 47 -73.24 -42.20 68.07
C PRO A 47 -73.37 -42.22 69.60
N PRO A 48 -72.81 -41.25 70.34
CA PRO A 48 -73.10 -41.06 71.76
C PRO A 48 -74.49 -40.41 71.96
N PRO A 49 -75.11 -40.60 73.14
CA PRO A 49 -76.47 -40.14 73.41
C PRO A 49 -76.58 -38.62 73.51
N THR A 50 -77.67 -38.09 72.99
CA THR A 50 -78.10 -36.68 73.05
C THR A 50 -78.33 -36.24 74.51
N PRO A 51 -77.63 -35.21 75.01
CA PRO A 51 -78.03 -34.53 76.24
C PRO A 51 -79.11 -33.49 75.92
N SER A 52 -80.33 -33.78 76.34
CA SER A 52 -81.42 -32.82 76.43
C SER A 52 -81.16 -31.85 77.59
N TYR A 53 -80.93 -30.57 77.27
CA TYR A 53 -80.86 -29.47 78.23
C TYR A 53 -81.68 -28.28 77.72
N PRO A 54 -82.19 -27.44 78.64
CA PRO A 54 -83.44 -26.70 78.47
C PRO A 54 -83.29 -25.48 77.56
N THR A 55 -84.40 -25.13 76.89
CA THR A 55 -84.62 -23.86 76.20
C THR A 55 -84.34 -22.70 77.16
N SER A 56 -83.16 -22.12 77.02
CA SER A 56 -82.82 -20.80 77.55
C SER A 56 -82.73 -19.86 76.37
N ASN A 57 -83.66 -18.91 76.31
CA ASN A 57 -83.58 -17.74 75.44
C ASN A 57 -82.26 -17.01 75.73
N GLN A 58 -81.25 -17.26 74.91
CA GLN A 58 -80.19 -16.28 74.66
C GLN A 58 -80.46 -15.70 73.28
N GLU A 59 -80.61 -14.39 73.25
CA GLU A 59 -80.69 -13.56 72.06
C GLU A 59 -79.63 -14.03 71.05
N TYR A 60 -80.11 -14.53 69.91
CA TYR A 60 -79.26 -14.74 68.75
C TYR A 60 -78.66 -13.39 68.38
N SER A 61 -77.38 -13.23 68.67
CA SER A 61 -76.55 -12.18 68.08
C SER A 61 -76.76 -12.26 66.57
N SER A 62 -77.45 -11.26 66.03
CA SER A 62 -77.80 -11.16 64.62
C SER A 62 -76.53 -11.29 63.78
N GLY A 63 -76.45 -12.37 63.00
CA GLY A 63 -75.44 -12.50 61.95
C GLY A 63 -75.50 -11.30 60.99
N PRO A 64 -74.44 -11.07 60.19
CA PRO A 64 -74.38 -9.94 59.28
C PRO A 64 -75.65 -9.86 58.42
N SER A 65 -76.17 -8.64 58.23
CA SER A 65 -77.37 -8.45 57.44
C SER A 65 -77.10 -8.81 55.98
N GLN A 66 -78.14 -9.16 55.21
CA GLN A 66 -77.99 -9.43 53.77
C GLN A 66 -77.28 -8.28 53.03
N ALA A 67 -77.54 -7.04 53.46
CA ALA A 67 -76.89 -5.84 52.90
C ALA A 67 -75.38 -5.80 53.18
N ASP A 68 -74.92 -6.31 54.32
CA ASP A 68 -73.49 -6.39 54.65
C ASP A 68 -72.78 -7.41 53.76
N TYR A 69 -73.44 -8.55 53.48
CA TYR A 69 -72.93 -9.54 52.52
C TYR A 69 -72.83 -8.98 51.11
N ASP A 70 -73.87 -8.29 50.63
CA ASP A 70 -73.89 -7.70 49.30
C ASP A 70 -72.81 -6.61 49.16
N SER A 71 -72.59 -5.80 50.20
CA SER A 71 -71.51 -4.79 50.25
C SER A 71 -70.12 -5.42 50.17
N VAL A 72 -69.85 -6.47 50.96
CA VAL A 72 -68.57 -7.19 50.92
C VAL A 72 -68.34 -7.86 49.57
N MET A 73 -69.40 -8.41 48.95
CA MET A 73 -69.31 -8.99 47.61
C MET A 73 -68.97 -7.95 46.54
N MET A 74 -69.57 -6.76 46.56
CA MET A 74 -69.21 -5.68 45.65
C MET A 74 -67.75 -5.24 45.84
N GLN A 75 -67.30 -5.11 47.09
CA GLN A 75 -65.91 -4.76 47.39
C GLN A 75 -64.92 -5.84 46.91
N ALA A 76 -65.27 -7.13 47.03
CA ALA A 76 -64.47 -8.23 46.52
C ALA A 76 -64.35 -8.15 44.99
N GLN A 77 -65.46 -7.92 44.29
CA GLN A 77 -65.47 -7.74 42.83
C GLN A 77 -64.61 -6.55 42.38
N GLU A 78 -64.68 -5.41 43.08
CA GLU A 78 -63.85 -4.24 42.78
C GLU A 78 -62.35 -4.53 42.96
N LYS A 79 -61.99 -5.23 44.05
CA LYS A 79 -60.60 -5.65 44.28
C LYS A 79 -60.14 -6.64 43.22
N ASP A 80 -60.97 -7.59 42.80
CA ASP A 80 -60.64 -8.54 41.74
C ASP A 80 -60.39 -7.83 40.40
N MET A 81 -61.23 -6.85 40.04
CA MET A 81 -60.98 -6.01 38.86
C MET A 81 -59.66 -5.24 38.96
N THR A 82 -59.35 -4.69 40.14
CA THR A 82 -58.09 -3.97 40.38
C THR A 82 -56.89 -4.92 40.26
N ILE A 83 -56.98 -6.13 40.80
CA ILE A 83 -55.94 -7.15 40.69
C ILE A 83 -55.69 -7.50 39.21
N GLN A 84 -56.74 -7.72 38.42
CA GLN A 84 -56.61 -7.99 36.98
C GLN A 84 -55.94 -6.84 36.23
N GLN A 85 -56.29 -5.59 36.53
CA GLN A 85 -55.65 -4.42 35.93
C GLN A 85 -54.16 -4.33 36.29
N LEU A 86 -53.81 -4.55 37.57
CA LEU A 86 -52.42 -4.55 38.02
C LEU A 86 -51.62 -5.69 37.40
N GLN A 87 -52.20 -6.89 37.26
CA GLN A 87 -51.57 -8.01 36.55
C GLN A 87 -51.32 -7.69 35.07
N SER A 88 -52.28 -7.05 34.39
CA SER A 88 -52.08 -6.59 33.01
C SER A 88 -50.92 -5.59 32.90
N LYS A 89 -50.87 -4.60 33.80
CA LYS A 89 -49.77 -3.62 33.85
C LYS A 89 -48.43 -4.28 34.15
N LEU A 90 -48.39 -5.26 35.05
CA LEU A 90 -47.17 -6.01 35.37
C LEU A 90 -46.66 -6.77 34.15
N ASN A 91 -47.54 -7.42 33.39
CA ASN A 91 -47.18 -8.13 32.16
C ASN A 91 -46.65 -7.18 31.07
N GLU A 92 -47.27 -6.01 30.94
CA GLU A 92 -46.81 -4.98 30.01
C GLU A 92 -45.41 -4.47 30.38
N ILE A 93 -45.21 -4.10 31.65
CA ILE A 93 -43.90 -3.64 32.17
C ILE A 93 -42.84 -4.72 32.01
N ASN A 94 -43.15 -5.99 32.30
CA ASN A 94 -42.22 -7.10 32.11
C ASN A 94 -41.82 -7.26 30.63
N SER A 95 -42.77 -7.08 29.71
CA SER A 95 -42.51 -7.14 28.27
C SER A 95 -41.62 -5.99 27.80
N GLN A 96 -41.88 -4.77 28.29
CA GLN A 96 -41.04 -3.60 28.02
C GLN A 96 -39.63 -3.78 28.59
N TYR A 97 -39.51 -4.31 29.80
CA TYR A 97 -38.22 -4.60 30.45
C TYR A 97 -37.40 -5.61 29.63
N ALA A 98 -38.02 -6.72 29.19
CA ALA A 98 -37.36 -7.71 28.36
C ALA A 98 -36.87 -7.11 27.04
N ASN A 99 -37.69 -6.25 26.40
CA ASN A 99 -37.32 -5.57 25.17
C ASN A 99 -36.13 -4.61 25.38
N LEU A 100 -36.19 -3.77 26.41
CA LEU A 100 -35.11 -2.83 26.70
C LEU A 100 -33.81 -3.55 27.06
N ASN A 101 -33.89 -4.66 27.79
CA ASN A 101 -32.72 -5.49 28.12
C ASN A 101 -32.09 -6.09 26.85
N ALA A 102 -32.91 -6.56 25.89
CA ALA A 102 -32.40 -7.05 24.61
C ALA A 102 -31.70 -5.93 23.81
N GLN A 103 -32.27 -4.72 23.80
CA GLN A 103 -31.64 -3.56 23.15
C GLN A 103 -30.31 -3.18 23.81
N LEU A 104 -30.22 -3.22 25.14
CA LEU A 104 -28.97 -2.95 25.87
C LEU A 104 -27.87 -3.95 25.48
N VAL A 105 -28.21 -5.24 25.40
CA VAL A 105 -27.26 -6.27 24.98
C VAL A 105 -26.80 -6.07 23.53
N ASP A 106 -27.71 -5.73 22.62
CA ASP A 106 -27.36 -5.42 21.23
C ASP A 106 -26.42 -4.20 21.12
N LYS A 107 -26.71 -3.15 21.88
CA LYS A 107 -25.87 -1.94 21.92
C LYS A 107 -24.49 -2.21 22.54
N ASP A 108 -24.41 -3.02 23.59
CA ASP A 108 -23.13 -3.44 24.18
C ASP A 108 -22.27 -4.23 23.18
N ASN A 109 -22.90 -5.11 22.40
CA ASN A 109 -22.21 -5.84 21.33
C ASN A 109 -21.73 -4.92 20.19
N GLN A 110 -22.56 -3.94 19.78
CA GLN A 110 -22.16 -2.94 18.79
C GLN A 110 -20.96 -2.10 19.28
N ILE A 111 -20.97 -1.68 20.54
CA ILE A 111 -19.85 -0.96 21.16
C ILE A 111 -18.58 -1.81 21.11
N LYS A 112 -18.64 -3.08 21.54
CA LYS A 112 -17.48 -3.99 21.48
C LYS A 112 -16.91 -4.14 20.08
N GLN A 113 -17.76 -4.29 19.06
CA GLN A 113 -17.34 -4.38 17.67
C GLN A 113 -16.66 -3.10 17.18
N LEU A 114 -17.25 -1.94 17.47
CA LEU A 114 -16.68 -0.65 17.09
C LEU A 114 -15.36 -0.38 17.80
N THR A 115 -15.23 -0.74 19.09
CA THR A 115 -13.97 -0.63 19.82
C THR A 115 -12.88 -1.50 19.20
N ALA A 116 -13.21 -2.74 18.80
CA ALA A 116 -12.25 -3.61 18.12
C ALA A 116 -11.83 -3.05 16.73
N GLN A 117 -12.77 -2.50 15.96
CA GLN A 117 -12.48 -1.84 14.70
C GLN A 117 -11.56 -0.62 14.90
N LEU A 118 -11.83 0.21 15.91
CA LEU A 118 -11.00 1.37 16.23
C LEU A 118 -9.56 0.94 16.56
N GLY A 119 -9.39 -0.11 17.37
CA GLY A 119 -8.08 -0.68 17.66
C GLY A 119 -7.33 -1.13 16.40
N ASN A 120 -8.01 -1.85 15.49
CA ASN A 120 -7.40 -2.29 14.23
C ASN A 120 -7.01 -1.10 13.32
N LEU A 121 -7.85 -0.08 13.23
CA LEU A 121 -7.55 1.13 12.47
C LEU A 121 -6.34 1.87 13.05
N GLN A 122 -6.26 1.97 14.39
CA GLN A 122 -5.12 2.59 15.07
C GLN A 122 -3.82 1.85 14.78
N SER A 123 -3.79 0.52 14.90
CA SER A 123 -2.59 -0.27 14.54
C SER A 123 -2.21 -0.13 13.08
N THR A 124 -3.20 -0.03 12.18
CA THR A 124 -2.94 0.20 10.75
C THR A 124 -2.32 1.57 10.49
N MET A 125 -2.81 2.61 11.19
CA MET A 125 -2.29 3.97 11.12
C MET A 125 -0.83 4.04 11.60
N GLU A 126 -0.53 3.39 12.73
CA GLU A 126 0.84 3.26 13.26
C GLU A 126 1.77 2.56 12.26
N GLY A 127 1.28 1.50 11.59
CA GLY A 127 2.00 0.81 10.53
C GLY A 127 2.33 1.71 9.33
N TYR A 128 1.36 2.47 8.84
CA TYR A 128 1.60 3.42 7.75
C TYR A 128 2.55 4.56 8.16
N GLN A 129 2.46 5.05 9.40
CA GLN A 129 3.37 6.06 9.90
C GLN A 129 4.83 5.58 9.93
N ALA A 130 5.05 4.32 10.36
CA ALA A 130 6.36 3.70 10.34
C ALA A 130 6.91 3.56 8.89
N GLN A 131 6.06 3.16 7.95
CA GLN A 131 6.44 3.04 6.54
C GLN A 131 6.81 4.40 5.92
N ILE A 132 6.06 5.46 6.24
CA ILE A 132 6.36 6.82 5.79
C ILE A 132 7.74 7.25 6.32
N ASN A 133 8.02 7.00 7.60
CA ASN A 133 9.32 7.35 8.19
C ASN A 133 10.47 6.59 7.52
N GLN A 134 10.29 5.30 7.22
CA GLN A 134 11.28 4.50 6.50
C GLN A 134 11.56 5.06 5.10
N LEU A 135 10.51 5.35 4.33
CA LEU A 135 10.64 5.90 2.98
C LEU A 135 11.29 7.29 2.98
N ASN A 136 10.99 8.13 3.97
CA ASN A 136 11.64 9.44 4.11
C ASN A 136 13.13 9.30 4.40
N ASN A 137 13.54 8.33 5.22
CA ASN A 137 14.95 8.07 5.50
C ASN A 137 15.68 7.56 4.25
N GLU A 138 15.07 6.64 3.49
CA GLU A 138 15.64 6.15 2.23
C GLU A 138 15.78 7.27 1.21
N LYS A 139 14.75 8.12 1.09
CA LYS A 139 14.79 9.31 0.23
C LYS A 139 15.95 10.23 0.60
N ALA A 140 16.14 10.55 1.88
CA ALA A 140 17.23 11.40 2.35
C ALA A 140 18.62 10.78 2.05
N GLN A 141 18.76 9.46 2.16
CA GLN A 141 20.00 8.75 1.81
C GLN A 141 20.29 8.82 0.31
N LEU A 142 19.27 8.62 -0.53
CA LEU A 142 19.41 8.74 -1.99
C LEU A 142 19.74 10.17 -2.41
N GLU A 143 19.07 11.16 -1.82
CA GLU A 143 19.34 12.58 -2.05
C GLU A 143 20.78 12.98 -1.67
N SER A 144 21.34 12.36 -0.62
CA SER A 144 22.76 12.50 -0.22
C SER A 144 23.73 11.82 -1.20
N THR A 145 23.36 10.67 -1.77
CA THR A 145 24.23 9.86 -2.63
C THR A 145 24.36 10.44 -4.05
N ILE A 146 23.29 11.05 -4.58
CA ILE A 146 23.28 11.66 -5.92
C ILE A 146 24.45 12.65 -6.13
N PRO A 147 24.66 13.68 -5.28
CA PRO A 147 25.75 14.64 -5.48
C PRO A 147 27.13 13.99 -5.32
N GLN A 148 27.27 12.95 -4.48
CA GLN A 148 28.53 12.22 -4.36
C GLN A 148 28.88 11.50 -5.65
N LEU A 149 27.92 10.82 -6.27
CA LEU A 149 28.11 10.14 -7.55
C LEU A 149 28.35 11.15 -8.69
N GLN A 150 27.67 12.30 -8.67
CA GLN A 150 27.92 13.37 -9.65
C GLN A 150 29.35 13.91 -9.55
N ASN A 151 29.88 14.13 -8.35
CA ASN A 151 31.26 14.55 -8.16
C ASN A 151 32.25 13.47 -8.64
N GLN A 152 32.02 12.21 -8.32
CA GLN A 152 32.87 11.10 -8.80
C GLN A 152 32.89 11.03 -10.32
N LEU A 153 31.73 11.19 -10.97
CA LEU A 153 31.62 11.21 -12.43
C LEU A 153 32.44 12.38 -13.02
N GLN A 154 32.35 13.56 -12.42
CA GLN A 154 33.11 14.73 -12.86
C GLN A 154 34.63 14.51 -12.73
N MET A 155 35.10 13.91 -11.63
CA MET A 155 36.52 13.60 -11.44
C MET A 155 37.02 12.60 -12.48
N VAL A 156 36.31 11.49 -12.69
CA VAL A 156 36.68 10.47 -13.68
C VAL A 156 36.67 11.07 -15.10
N GLN A 157 35.73 11.94 -15.41
CA GLN A 157 35.68 12.61 -16.70
C GLN A 157 36.88 13.55 -16.89
N GLN A 158 37.29 14.28 -15.85
CA GLN A 158 38.49 15.12 -15.89
C GLN A 158 39.78 14.30 -16.05
N GLU A 159 39.89 13.18 -15.35
CA GLU A 159 41.01 12.25 -15.50
C GLU A 159 41.09 11.68 -16.92
N ASN A 160 39.94 11.28 -17.50
CA ASN A 160 39.89 10.78 -18.87
C ASN A 160 40.32 11.84 -19.88
N MET A 161 39.88 13.09 -19.72
CA MET A 161 40.35 14.20 -20.56
C MET A 161 41.87 14.43 -20.43
N ASN A 162 42.43 14.33 -19.22
CA ASN A 162 43.86 14.47 -19.00
C ASN A 162 44.64 13.34 -19.69
N LEU A 163 44.22 12.08 -19.50
CA LEU A 163 44.83 10.94 -20.17
C LEU A 163 44.75 11.05 -21.70
N GLN A 164 43.61 11.47 -22.24
CA GLN A 164 43.46 11.72 -23.68
C GLN A 164 44.44 12.79 -24.20
N GLN A 165 44.66 13.86 -23.44
CA GLN A 165 45.65 14.90 -23.81
C GLN A 165 47.09 14.37 -23.78
N GLN A 166 47.42 13.39 -22.92
CA GLN A 166 48.75 12.79 -22.86
C GLN A 166 49.05 11.83 -24.03
N ILE A 167 48.02 11.26 -24.67
CA ILE A 167 48.20 10.30 -25.78
C ILE A 167 48.97 10.93 -26.95
N GLY A 168 48.60 12.14 -27.39
CA GLY A 168 49.22 12.79 -28.55
C GLY A 168 50.74 13.05 -28.40
N PRO A 169 51.19 13.67 -27.30
CA PRO A 169 52.61 13.85 -27.01
C PRO A 169 53.38 12.54 -26.92
N LEU A 170 52.83 11.53 -26.24
CA LEU A 170 53.46 10.21 -26.14
C LEU A 170 53.56 9.53 -27.51
N GLN A 171 52.50 9.57 -28.32
CA GLN A 171 52.52 9.07 -29.71
C GLN A 171 53.61 9.75 -30.54
N SER A 172 53.76 11.08 -30.38
CA SER A 172 54.79 11.86 -31.08
C SER A 172 56.20 11.48 -30.62
N GLN A 173 56.39 11.21 -29.33
CA GLN A 173 57.66 10.75 -28.78
C GLN A 173 58.02 9.35 -29.29
N VAL A 174 57.04 8.45 -29.38
CA VAL A 174 57.21 7.11 -29.97
C VAL A 174 57.67 7.20 -31.42
N ASN A 175 57.02 8.04 -32.24
CA ASN A 175 57.41 8.22 -33.64
C ASN A 175 58.85 8.75 -33.78
N LYS A 176 59.24 9.75 -32.97
CA LYS A 176 60.62 10.29 -32.96
C LYS A 176 61.65 9.23 -32.62
N LEU A 177 61.39 8.42 -31.59
CA LEU A 177 62.30 7.33 -31.20
C LEU A 177 62.38 6.25 -32.28
N GLN A 178 61.27 5.94 -32.96
CA GLN A 178 61.27 5.02 -34.10
C GLN A 178 62.12 5.54 -35.28
N GLU A 179 62.02 6.83 -35.62
CA GLU A 179 62.86 7.46 -36.64
C GLU A 179 64.35 7.41 -36.25
N GLU A 180 64.68 7.72 -35.00
CA GLU A 180 66.05 7.67 -34.49
C GLU A 180 66.62 6.24 -34.54
N LEU A 181 65.82 5.24 -34.17
CA LEU A 181 66.18 3.82 -34.29
C LEU A 181 66.46 3.45 -35.75
N ALA A 182 65.57 3.81 -36.67
CA ALA A 182 65.74 3.53 -38.10
C ALA A 182 67.02 4.18 -38.67
N TYR A 183 67.34 5.40 -38.23
CA TYR A 183 68.58 6.08 -38.60
C TYR A 183 69.82 5.34 -38.07
N LYS A 184 69.82 4.96 -36.78
CA LYS A 184 70.92 4.21 -36.17
C LYS A 184 71.11 2.84 -36.83
N GLU A 185 70.03 2.15 -37.18
CA GLU A 185 70.07 0.86 -37.89
C GLU A 185 70.77 1.01 -39.25
N LYS A 186 70.41 2.02 -40.05
CA LYS A 186 71.08 2.32 -41.34
C LYS A 186 72.57 2.59 -41.15
N ARG A 187 72.93 3.37 -40.13
CA ARG A 187 74.34 3.71 -39.87
C ARG A 187 75.15 2.50 -39.41
N ILE A 188 74.55 1.58 -38.65
CA ILE A 188 75.16 0.28 -38.32
C ILE A 188 75.38 -0.53 -39.60
N GLN A 189 74.41 -0.53 -40.53
CA GLN A 189 74.52 -1.25 -41.79
C GLN A 189 75.64 -0.71 -42.68
N GLU A 190 75.74 0.62 -42.83
CA GLU A 190 76.84 1.30 -43.54
C GLU A 190 78.21 0.99 -42.91
N LEU A 191 78.30 0.94 -41.58
CA LEU A 191 79.56 0.61 -40.88
C LEU A 191 79.92 -0.87 -40.97
N LYS A 192 78.95 -1.77 -41.16
CA LYS A 192 79.16 -3.20 -41.35
C LYS A 192 79.54 -3.54 -42.80
N GLU A 193 79.18 -2.71 -43.77
CA GLU A 193 79.68 -2.86 -45.13
C GLU A 193 81.21 -2.60 -45.14
N PRO A 194 82.01 -3.54 -45.68
CA PRO A 194 83.46 -3.39 -45.68
C PRO A 194 83.83 -2.15 -46.51
N LYS A 195 84.47 -1.17 -45.87
CA LYS A 195 84.99 0.05 -46.47
C LYS A 195 86.01 -0.32 -47.55
N ALA A 196 85.55 -0.52 -48.78
CA ALA A 196 86.42 -0.76 -49.93
C ALA A 196 87.25 0.51 -50.16
N VAL A 197 88.52 0.46 -49.80
CA VAL A 197 89.51 1.48 -50.11
C VAL A 197 89.83 1.38 -51.61
N MET A 198 89.37 2.37 -52.40
CA MET A 198 89.82 2.81 -53.76
C MET A 198 89.93 1.77 -54.89
N PRO A 199 89.48 2.13 -56.11
CA PRO A 199 90.44 2.56 -57.14
C PRO A 199 90.02 3.90 -57.78
N SER A 200 90.93 4.86 -57.82
CA SER A 200 91.76 5.24 -58.97
C SER A 200 91.00 6.01 -60.06
N SER A 201 91.30 7.30 -60.11
CA SER A 201 90.80 8.31 -61.01
C SER A 201 91.44 8.17 -62.40
N LEU A 202 90.71 7.75 -63.44
CA LEU A 202 90.98 8.15 -64.85
C LEU A 202 89.88 7.67 -65.82
N ALA A 203 88.92 8.54 -66.19
CA ALA A 203 88.30 8.57 -67.51
C ALA A 203 87.42 9.83 -67.65
N GLN A 204 87.90 10.79 -68.43
CA GLN A 204 87.29 12.08 -68.72
C GLN A 204 86.32 12.02 -69.91
N GLY A 205 85.29 12.90 -69.86
CA GLY A 205 84.70 13.63 -71.00
C GLY A 205 83.79 12.83 -71.95
N ILE A 206 82.83 13.39 -72.69
CA ILE A 206 82.76 14.72 -73.31
C ILE A 206 81.27 15.00 -73.73
N THR A 207 80.70 16.16 -73.36
CA THR A 207 79.72 17.02 -74.10
C THR A 207 78.31 16.50 -74.50
N SER A 208 77.21 17.26 -74.64
CA SER A 208 76.92 18.70 -74.71
C SER A 208 75.39 18.97 -74.65
N GLN A 209 75.02 20.09 -74.01
CA GLN A 209 74.08 21.15 -74.45
C GLN A 209 72.55 20.91 -74.67
N THR A 210 71.77 21.61 -73.83
CA THR A 210 70.42 22.21 -74.00
C THR A 210 70.47 23.44 -74.96
N PRO A 211 69.39 24.22 -75.33
CA PRO A 211 68.09 24.45 -74.67
C PRO A 211 66.85 24.78 -75.57
N THR A 212 65.77 25.28 -74.92
CA THR A 212 64.65 26.14 -75.41
C THR A 212 63.42 25.42 -75.99
N SER A 213 62.15 25.85 -75.85
CA SER A 213 61.40 26.65 -74.87
C SER A 213 59.92 26.70 -75.35
N SER A 214 58.98 26.67 -74.41
CA SER A 214 57.79 27.55 -74.35
C SER A 214 56.39 27.15 -74.87
N PHE A 215 55.41 27.58 -74.06
CA PHE A 215 53.96 27.85 -74.26
C PHE A 215 53.04 26.66 -74.60
N GLY A 216 51.81 26.49 -74.13
CA GLY A 216 50.91 27.26 -73.26
C GLY A 216 49.44 26.81 -73.52
N SER A 217 48.62 26.82 -72.46
CA SER A 217 47.13 26.88 -72.46
C SER A 217 46.28 25.58 -72.56
N GLY A 218 45.41 25.39 -71.56
CA GLY A 218 43.96 25.41 -71.81
C GLY A 218 43.10 24.17 -71.46
N LEU A 219 42.34 24.30 -70.37
CA LEU A 219 40.94 23.88 -70.16
C LEU A 219 40.56 22.42 -69.80
N GLY A 220 39.78 22.30 -68.72
CA GLY A 220 38.63 21.39 -68.65
C GLY A 220 38.46 20.59 -67.35
N THR A 221 37.50 21.01 -66.49
CA THR A 221 36.48 20.18 -65.77
C THR A 221 36.93 18.91 -65.03
N SER A 222 36.62 18.60 -63.76
CA SER A 222 35.61 19.00 -62.77
C SER A 222 36.03 18.39 -61.41
N PRO A 223 35.52 18.87 -60.26
CA PRO A 223 35.79 18.26 -58.96
C PRO A 223 34.74 17.19 -58.63
N THR A 224 35.17 16.02 -58.13
CA THR A 224 34.26 15.10 -57.43
C THR A 224 34.69 15.02 -55.98
N ALA A 225 34.02 15.84 -55.16
CA ALA A 225 33.85 15.57 -53.75
C ALA A 225 32.91 14.35 -53.61
N SER A 226 33.23 13.44 -52.70
CA SER A 226 32.27 12.44 -52.23
C SER A 226 32.33 12.42 -50.71
N SER A 227 31.39 13.18 -50.18
CA SER A 227 30.93 13.23 -48.80
C SER A 227 30.39 11.86 -48.37
N THR A 228 30.93 11.35 -47.27
CA THR A 228 30.35 10.26 -46.50
C THR A 228 29.14 10.79 -45.74
N SER A 229 27.95 10.41 -46.19
CA SER A 229 26.70 10.60 -45.45
C SER A 229 25.84 9.35 -45.59
N SER A 230 25.82 8.54 -44.53
CA SER A 230 24.70 7.63 -44.23
C SER A 230 23.48 8.49 -43.85
N PRO A 231 22.26 8.17 -44.32
CA PRO A 231 21.45 7.26 -43.51
C PRO A 231 20.40 6.39 -44.28
N THR A 232 20.03 5.29 -43.62
CA THR A 232 18.68 4.66 -43.56
C THR A 232 18.16 3.76 -44.71
N PRO A 233 17.24 2.82 -44.37
CA PRO A 233 17.27 1.44 -44.86
C PRO A 233 16.17 1.09 -45.86
N SER A 234 16.45 0.03 -46.60
CA SER A 234 15.58 -0.63 -47.56
C SER A 234 14.35 -1.28 -46.92
N THR A 235 13.20 -0.97 -47.48
CA THR A 235 11.93 -1.69 -47.39
C THR A 235 12.08 -3.10 -47.98
N ASP A 236 11.78 -4.12 -47.18
CA ASP A 236 11.50 -5.47 -47.67
C ASP A 236 10.06 -5.86 -47.34
N THR A 237 9.44 -6.48 -48.33
CA THR A 237 8.03 -6.79 -48.47
C THR A 237 7.88 -8.30 -48.30
N GLY A 238 7.15 -8.75 -47.29
CA GLY A 238 7.01 -10.18 -47.01
C GLY A 238 5.85 -10.51 -46.08
N THR A 239 4.64 -10.45 -46.65
CA THR A 239 3.50 -11.38 -46.47
C THR A 239 3.33 -12.09 -45.12
N GLY A 240 2.27 -11.72 -44.39
CA GLY A 240 1.75 -12.49 -43.26
C GLY A 240 0.47 -11.87 -42.70
N ALA A 241 -0.68 -12.44 -43.07
CA ALA A 241 -2.01 -12.01 -42.65
C ALA A 241 -2.19 -12.11 -41.12
N GLY A 242 -2.73 -11.07 -40.51
CA GLY A 242 -3.04 -11.03 -39.07
C GLY A 242 -3.51 -9.66 -38.59
N LEU A 243 -4.81 -9.43 -38.69
CA LEU A 243 -5.64 -8.38 -38.11
C LEU A 243 -4.96 -7.37 -37.13
N GLY A 244 -4.87 -6.12 -37.58
CA GLY A 244 -5.24 -4.95 -36.77
C GLY A 244 -4.28 -4.50 -35.65
N SER A 245 -3.14 -3.90 -36.01
CA SER A 245 -2.54 -2.78 -35.26
C SER A 245 -1.45 -2.14 -36.11
N GLY A 246 -1.59 -0.84 -36.41
CA GLY A 246 -0.58 -0.07 -37.15
C GLY A 246 0.80 -0.25 -36.52
N ARG A 247 1.84 -0.33 -37.36
CA ARG A 247 3.22 -0.64 -36.98
C ARG A 247 3.77 0.45 -36.04
N ARG A 248 3.48 0.36 -34.74
CA ARG A 248 4.01 1.28 -33.73
C ARG A 248 5.55 1.16 -33.71
N VAL A 249 6.23 2.28 -33.50
CA VAL A 249 7.71 2.36 -33.43
C VAL A 249 8.10 3.10 -32.15
N CYS A 250 9.04 2.55 -31.40
CA CYS A 250 9.58 3.18 -30.20
C CYS A 250 10.40 4.43 -30.59
N PRO A 251 10.07 5.62 -30.06
CA PRO A 251 10.81 6.86 -30.38
C PRO A 251 12.26 6.83 -29.92
N ASN A 252 12.59 6.03 -28.90
CA ASN A 252 13.92 6.02 -28.29
C ASN A 252 14.89 5.04 -28.97
N CYS A 253 14.43 3.87 -29.42
CA CYS A 253 15.31 2.84 -30.00
C CYS A 253 14.91 2.34 -31.39
N GLY A 254 13.83 2.85 -31.97
CA GLY A 254 13.35 2.44 -33.29
C GLY A 254 12.78 1.02 -33.36
N ALA A 255 12.68 0.30 -32.25
CA ALA A 255 12.07 -1.03 -32.21
C ALA A 255 10.58 -0.92 -32.59
N SER A 256 10.08 -1.83 -33.43
CA SER A 256 8.73 -1.78 -33.98
C SER A 256 7.98 -3.10 -33.83
N GLY A 257 6.65 -3.06 -33.96
CA GLY A 257 5.79 -4.24 -33.89
C GLY A 257 5.77 -4.86 -32.49
N PHE A 258 6.11 -6.14 -32.38
CA PHE A 258 6.02 -6.94 -31.14
C PHE A 258 6.88 -6.43 -29.97
N ALA A 259 7.83 -5.53 -30.23
CA ALA A 259 8.66 -4.91 -29.20
C ALA A 259 7.95 -3.79 -28.42
N ILE A 260 6.69 -3.50 -28.74
CA ILE A 260 5.88 -2.45 -28.09
C ILE A 260 4.66 -3.11 -27.46
N LYS A 261 4.55 -3.00 -26.13
CA LYS A 261 3.42 -3.52 -25.36
C LYS A 261 2.56 -2.38 -24.87
N GLU A 262 1.24 -2.53 -24.96
CA GLU A 262 0.27 -1.60 -24.39
C GLU A 262 0.04 -2.00 -22.92
N VAL A 263 0.27 -1.06 -21.99
CA VAL A 263 0.17 -1.26 -20.54
C VAL A 263 -0.72 -0.16 -19.95
N GLU A 264 -1.49 -0.49 -18.93
CA GLU A 264 -2.31 0.50 -18.20
C GLU A 264 -1.43 1.46 -17.40
N ASP A 265 -1.64 2.76 -17.62
CA ASP A 265 -1.01 3.84 -16.89
C ASP A 265 -1.79 4.13 -15.60
N LYS A 266 -1.34 3.51 -14.51
CA LYS A 266 -1.95 3.67 -13.19
C LYS A 266 -1.87 5.12 -12.64
N SER A 267 -1.05 5.98 -13.26
CA SER A 267 -0.95 7.39 -12.89
C SER A 267 -2.06 8.25 -13.50
N LYS A 268 -2.77 7.76 -14.54
CA LYS A 268 -3.78 8.52 -15.27
C LYS A 268 -5.10 7.76 -15.38
N ILE A 269 -6.03 8.11 -14.49
CA ILE A 269 -7.35 7.48 -14.41
C ILE A 269 -8.33 8.23 -15.32
N ILE A 270 -9.04 7.49 -16.16
CA ILE A 270 -10.06 8.03 -17.09
C ILE A 270 -11.43 8.12 -16.42
N SER A 271 -11.83 7.09 -15.65
CA SER A 271 -13.12 7.05 -14.95
C SER A 271 -13.03 6.19 -13.70
N TYR A 272 -13.84 6.50 -12.68
CA TYR A 272 -13.85 5.82 -11.38
C TYR A 272 -15.06 4.91 -11.15
N ILE A 273 -16.04 4.86 -12.06
CA ILE A 273 -17.32 4.17 -11.83
C ILE A 273 -17.62 3.22 -13.01
N PRO A 274 -17.96 1.94 -12.77
CA PRO A 274 -18.04 1.23 -11.48
C PRO A 274 -16.70 0.68 -10.96
N LYS A 275 -15.61 0.74 -11.76
CA LYS A 275 -14.23 0.43 -11.36
C LYS A 275 -13.27 1.45 -12.00
N PRO A 276 -12.12 1.74 -11.38
CA PRO A 276 -11.13 2.64 -11.98
C PRO A 276 -10.65 2.08 -13.32
N THR A 277 -10.83 2.87 -14.37
CA THR A 277 -10.34 2.58 -15.72
C THR A 277 -9.16 3.50 -16.00
N TYR A 278 -8.01 2.90 -16.32
CA TYR A 278 -6.76 3.61 -16.53
C TYR A 278 -6.54 3.93 -18.00
N ALA A 279 -5.81 5.01 -18.28
CA ALA A 279 -5.33 5.30 -19.62
C ALA A 279 -4.31 4.23 -20.05
N LYS A 280 -4.13 4.06 -21.35
CA LYS A 280 -3.17 3.10 -21.89
C LYS A 280 -1.94 3.82 -22.40
N LYS A 281 -0.76 3.29 -22.11
CA LYS A 281 0.54 3.75 -22.58
C LYS A 281 1.29 2.62 -23.27
N ASN A 282 2.20 2.96 -24.17
CA ASN A 282 3.05 1.98 -24.85
C ASN A 282 4.40 1.89 -24.12
N VAL A 283 4.87 0.68 -23.88
CA VAL A 283 6.17 0.40 -23.27
C VAL A 283 7.00 -0.40 -24.26
N CYS A 284 8.19 0.10 -24.57
CA CYS A 284 9.14 -0.64 -25.38
C CYS A 284 9.83 -1.72 -24.53
N THR A 285 9.71 -2.98 -24.93
CA THR A 285 10.35 -4.10 -24.22
C THR A 285 11.85 -4.20 -24.45
N LYS A 286 12.41 -3.40 -25.37
CA LYS A 286 13.84 -3.40 -25.69
C LYS A 286 14.62 -2.38 -24.85
N CYS A 287 14.09 -1.16 -24.71
CA CYS A 287 14.77 -0.09 -23.98
C CYS A 287 14.01 0.40 -22.74
N GLY A 288 12.84 -0.16 -22.44
CA GLY A 288 12.02 0.23 -21.29
C GLY A 288 11.31 1.58 -21.44
N PHE A 289 11.45 2.26 -22.57
CA PHE A 289 10.88 3.59 -22.78
C PHE A 289 9.36 3.53 -22.89
N GLU A 290 8.67 4.39 -22.12
CA GLU A 290 7.22 4.50 -22.05
C GLU A 290 6.75 5.76 -22.80
N PHE A 291 5.71 5.64 -23.64
CA PHE A 291 5.18 6.74 -24.47
C PHE A 291 3.73 6.54 -24.94
#